data_AF-T1B5B4-F1
#
_entry.id   AF-T1B5B4-F1
#
_cell.length_a   1.000
_cell.length_b   1.000
_cell.length_c   1.000
_cell.angle_alpha   90.00
_cell.angle_beta   90.00
_cell.angle_gamma   90.00
#
_symmetry.space_group_name_H-M   'P 1'
#
loop_
_entity.id
_entity.type
_entity.pdbx_description
1 polymer ?
#
loop_
_entity_poly.entity_id
_entity_poly.type
_entity_poly.pdbx_seq_one_letter_code
_entity_poly.pdbx_strand_id
1 'polypeptide(L)'
;PSWESGTAVPCLIPCGIDQDPHFRVTRDIAEGLGYPKPALIHSQMIPGLLGEGVMSTTGNEKDSALFLNDPPKVVERKVRRAFTGGRASVEEQRRLGANPEICSVWALWKTRFAPDPKEFEQITVNCRSGALLCGDCKSNLLEKVHAFYRTHAGAREKVRDWAESTIITRAPKPD
;
A
#
# COMPACT_ATOMS: atom_id res chain seq x y z
N PRO A 1 -0.76 -30.70 13.08
CA PRO A 1 -1.45 -31.13 11.84
C PRO A 1 -2.53 -30.11 11.44
N SER A 2 -2.69 -29.80 10.15
CA SER A 2 -3.84 -28.99 9.72
C SER A 2 -5.12 -29.82 9.86
N TRP A 3 -6.22 -29.15 10.20
CA TRP A 3 -7.54 -29.79 10.36
C TRP A 3 -7.97 -30.56 9.11
N GLU A 4 -7.62 -30.03 7.93
CA GLU A 4 -8.02 -30.60 6.65
C GLU A 4 -7.10 -31.73 6.16
N SER A 5 -5.78 -31.60 6.33
CA SER A 5 -4.83 -32.58 5.77
C SER A 5 -4.41 -33.68 6.73
N GLY A 6 -4.65 -33.52 8.04
CA GLY A 6 -4.15 -34.43 9.07
C GLY A 6 -2.62 -34.45 9.21
N THR A 7 -1.89 -33.63 8.46
CA THR A 7 -0.42 -33.58 8.43
C THR A 7 0.11 -32.20 8.81
N ALA A 8 1.39 -32.10 9.17
CA ALA A 8 2.02 -30.80 9.40
C ALA A 8 2.16 -30.03 8.08
N VAL A 9 1.48 -28.88 7.98
CA VAL A 9 1.49 -28.02 6.80
C VAL A 9 2.33 -26.78 7.11
N PRO A 10 3.39 -26.47 6.34
CA PRO A 10 4.13 -25.22 6.49
C PRO A 10 3.24 -23.98 6.31
N CYS A 11 3.47 -22.96 7.13
CA CYS A 11 2.72 -21.70 7.08
C CYS A 11 3.61 -20.59 6.51
N LEU A 12 3.07 -19.82 5.56
CA LEU A 12 3.66 -18.58 5.04
C LEU A 12 2.84 -17.39 5.51
N ILE A 13 3.50 -16.39 6.10
CA ILE A 13 2.87 -15.21 6.69
C ILE A 13 3.39 -13.95 6.00
N PRO A 14 2.62 -13.36 5.05
CA PRO A 14 2.88 -12.01 4.55
C PRO A 14 2.39 -10.98 5.57
N CYS A 15 3.27 -10.15 6.10
CA CYS A 15 2.89 -9.13 7.08
C CYS A 15 3.76 -7.86 7.00
N GLY A 16 3.32 -6.79 7.66
CA GLY A 16 4.18 -5.64 7.94
C GLY A 16 5.29 -6.03 8.92
N ILE A 17 6.40 -5.28 8.88
CA ILE A 17 7.56 -5.52 9.76
C ILE A 17 7.23 -5.33 11.25
N ASP A 18 6.19 -4.55 11.54
CA ASP A 18 5.66 -4.32 12.88
C ASP A 18 5.09 -5.59 13.54
N GLN A 19 4.77 -6.61 12.76
CA GLN A 19 4.24 -7.88 13.26
C GLN A 19 5.33 -8.92 13.56
N ASP A 20 6.56 -8.72 13.08
CA ASP A 20 7.68 -9.65 13.27
C ASP A 20 7.91 -10.09 14.73
N PRO A 21 7.81 -9.21 15.76
CA PRO A 21 7.97 -9.62 17.15
C PRO A 21 7.02 -10.76 17.58
N HIS A 22 5.78 -10.77 17.11
CA HIS A 22 4.80 -11.82 17.43
C HIS A 22 5.21 -13.16 16.81
N PHE A 23 5.70 -13.13 15.57
CA PHE A 23 6.05 -14.33 14.83
C PHE A 23 7.43 -14.86 15.19
N ARG A 24 8.34 -14.02 15.70
CA ARG A 24 9.57 -14.49 16.34
C ARG A 24 9.28 -15.39 17.54
N VAL A 25 8.41 -14.92 18.45
CA VAL A 25 7.96 -15.74 19.59
C VAL A 25 7.25 -17.01 19.11
N THR A 26 6.41 -16.89 18.09
CA THR A 26 5.71 -18.05 17.50
C THR A 26 6.70 -19.11 16.98
N ARG A 27 7.78 -18.68 16.32
CA ARG A 27 8.82 -19.58 15.78
C ARG A 27 9.61 -20.28 16.88
N ASP A 28 9.87 -19.60 18.00
CA ASP A 28 10.59 -20.17 19.13
C ASP A 28 9.76 -21.27 19.83
N ILE A 29 8.45 -21.05 19.96
CA ILE A 29 7.53 -22.01 20.60
C ILE A 29 7.18 -23.19 19.67
N ALA A 30 7.05 -22.95 18.36
CA ALA A 30 6.58 -23.95 17.40
C ALA A 30 7.38 -25.26 17.45
N GLU A 31 8.70 -25.17 17.57
CA GLU A 31 9.59 -26.34 17.60
C GLU A 31 9.34 -27.21 18.84
N GLY A 32 9.17 -26.60 20.02
CA GLY A 32 8.86 -27.31 21.26
C GLY A 32 7.48 -28.01 21.24
N LEU A 33 6.57 -27.55 20.37
CA LEU A 33 5.25 -28.14 20.16
C LEU A 33 5.22 -29.16 19.01
N GLY A 34 6.35 -29.43 18.35
CA GLY A 34 6.42 -30.32 17.19
C GLY A 34 5.79 -29.75 15.91
N TYR A 35 5.65 -28.42 15.83
CA TYR A 35 5.14 -27.72 14.65
C TYR A 35 6.27 -27.16 13.78
N PRO A 36 6.09 -27.11 12.45
CA PRO A 36 7.02 -26.40 11.58
C PRO A 36 7.00 -24.91 11.89
N LYS A 37 8.18 -24.28 11.90
CA LYS A 37 8.29 -22.83 12.08
C LYS A 37 7.63 -22.10 10.89
N PRO A 38 6.82 -21.05 11.13
CA PRO A 38 6.26 -20.28 10.03
C PRO A 38 7.37 -19.54 9.27
N ALA A 39 7.20 -19.46 7.94
CA ALA A 39 7.98 -18.60 7.05
C ALA A 39 7.31 -17.22 6.96
N LEU A 40 8.09 -16.16 6.88
CA LEU A 40 7.60 -14.78 6.85
C LEU A 40 8.09 -14.06 5.58
N ILE A 41 7.24 -13.21 5.02
CA ILE A 41 7.61 -12.22 4.00
C ILE A 41 7.15 -10.86 4.50
N HIS A 42 8.10 -9.93 4.64
CA HIS A 42 7.82 -8.61 5.20
C HIS A 42 7.55 -7.58 4.11
N SER A 43 6.44 -6.85 4.24
CA SER A 43 6.15 -5.67 3.41
C SER A 43 6.82 -4.42 3.98
N GLN A 44 7.29 -3.55 3.10
CA GLN A 44 7.63 -2.18 3.49
C GLN A 44 6.35 -1.43 3.89
N MET A 45 6.45 -0.57 4.90
CA MET A 45 5.34 0.28 5.31
C MET A 45 5.22 1.46 4.33
N ILE A 46 3.98 1.82 3.97
CA ILE A 46 3.70 2.96 3.12
C ILE A 46 3.72 4.23 4.00
N PRO A 47 4.45 5.29 3.63
CA PRO A 47 4.47 6.52 4.41
C PRO A 47 3.11 7.23 4.39
N GLY A 48 2.87 8.07 5.39
CA GLY A 48 1.73 8.99 5.39
C GLY A 48 1.78 9.93 4.18
N LEU A 49 0.59 10.38 3.74
CA LEU A 49 0.50 11.27 2.59
C LEU A 49 1.19 12.61 2.84
N LEU A 50 1.27 13.11 4.08
CA LEU A 50 1.87 14.40 4.40
C LEU A 50 3.37 14.28 4.76
N GLY A 51 3.97 13.11 4.51
CA GLY A 51 5.41 12.86 4.72
C GLY A 51 5.77 12.43 6.14
N GLU A 52 4.76 12.18 6.98
CA GLU A 52 4.88 11.74 8.36
C GLU A 52 4.79 10.22 8.48
N GLY A 53 5.72 9.63 9.25
CA GLY A 53 5.67 8.25 9.73
C GLY A 53 5.19 7.22 8.70
N VAL A 54 4.32 6.32 9.17
CA VAL A 54 3.62 5.34 8.35
C VAL A 54 2.16 5.73 8.21
N MET A 55 1.54 5.41 7.07
CA MET A 55 0.12 5.66 6.86
C MET A 55 -0.69 4.87 7.90
N SER A 56 -1.42 5.60 8.75
CA SER A 56 -2.18 5.02 9.85
C SER A 56 -3.59 5.59 9.91
N THR A 57 -4.54 4.77 10.32
CA THR A 57 -5.92 5.19 10.61
C THR A 57 -6.05 5.98 11.90
N THR A 58 -5.06 5.90 12.79
CA THR A 58 -5.02 6.58 14.09
C THR A 58 -4.25 7.91 14.06
N GLY A 59 -3.78 8.33 12.88
CA GLY A 59 -3.10 9.61 12.73
C GLY A 59 -4.01 10.78 13.09
N ASN A 60 -3.45 11.81 13.73
CA ASN A 60 -4.18 13.04 14.09
C ASN A 60 -4.63 13.83 12.85
N GLU A 61 -3.91 13.69 11.73
CA GLU A 61 -4.18 14.41 10.49
C GLU A 61 -5.12 13.61 9.58
N LYS A 62 -6.33 14.13 9.35
CA LYS A 62 -7.39 13.45 8.55
C LYS A 62 -7.00 13.20 7.09
N ASP A 63 -6.09 14.01 6.55
CA ASP A 63 -5.61 13.93 5.17
C ASP A 63 -4.30 13.09 5.04
N SER A 64 -3.82 12.47 6.12
CA SER A 64 -2.59 11.64 6.13
C SER A 64 -2.75 10.25 5.50
N ALA A 65 -3.99 9.76 5.37
CA ALA A 65 -4.29 8.42 4.89
C ALA A 65 -5.35 8.42 3.78
N LEU A 66 -5.21 7.50 2.83
CA LEU A 66 -6.24 7.18 1.84
C LEU A 66 -7.11 6.03 2.37
N PHE A 67 -8.37 6.32 2.70
CA PHE A 67 -9.31 5.28 3.12
C PHE A 67 -9.99 4.67 1.90
N LEU A 68 -10.24 3.35 1.94
CA LEU A 68 -10.85 2.63 0.82
C LEU A 68 -12.29 3.06 0.51
N ASN A 69 -12.96 3.72 1.45
CA ASN A 69 -14.29 4.29 1.31
C ASN A 69 -14.28 5.83 1.11
N ASP A 70 -13.12 6.46 0.92
CA ASP A 70 -13.06 7.89 0.63
C ASP A 70 -13.78 8.21 -0.70
N PRO A 71 -14.65 9.24 -0.74
CA PRO A 71 -15.24 9.71 -1.99
C PRO A 71 -14.18 10.18 -2.99
N PRO A 72 -14.41 10.08 -4.32
CA PRO A 72 -13.42 10.45 -5.33
C PRO A 72 -12.84 11.86 -5.15
N LYS A 73 -13.66 12.86 -4.82
CA LYS A 73 -13.21 14.24 -4.57
C LYS A 73 -12.30 14.36 -3.34
N VAL A 74 -12.52 13.53 -2.32
CA VAL A 74 -11.67 13.49 -1.12
C VAL A 74 -10.33 12.86 -1.44
N VAL A 75 -10.32 11.75 -2.18
CA VAL A 75 -9.10 11.10 -2.67
C VAL A 75 -8.27 12.08 -3.50
N GLU A 76 -8.90 12.79 -4.45
CA GLU A 76 -8.21 13.78 -5.27
C GLU A 76 -7.57 14.87 -4.42
N ARG A 77 -8.32 15.46 -3.49
CA ARG A 77 -7.81 16.49 -2.58
C ARG A 77 -6.60 15.99 -1.78
N LYS A 78 -6.69 14.78 -1.20
CA LYS A 78 -5.64 14.18 -0.39
C LYS A 78 -4.36 13.94 -1.19
N VAL A 79 -4.45 13.32 -2.38
CA VAL A 79 -3.29 13.08 -3.24
C VAL A 79 -2.68 14.39 -3.76
N ARG A 80 -3.51 15.39 -4.11
CA ARG A 80 -3.01 16.71 -4.52
C ARG A 80 -2.23 17.41 -3.40
N ARG A 81 -2.63 17.22 -2.14
CA ARG A 81 -1.96 17.77 -0.95
C ARG A 81 -0.78 16.93 -0.46
N ALA A 82 -0.60 15.72 -0.99
CA ALA A 82 0.46 14.82 -0.53
C ALA A 82 1.84 15.47 -0.62
N PHE A 83 2.69 15.19 0.36
CA PHE A 83 4.07 15.64 0.43
C PHE A 83 4.87 15.13 -0.75
N THR A 84 5.72 16.01 -1.28
CA THR A 84 6.59 15.74 -2.41
C THR A 84 7.99 16.22 -2.12
N GLY A 85 9.00 15.47 -2.53
CA GLY A 85 10.38 15.94 -2.55
C GLY A 85 10.73 16.86 -3.72
N GLY A 86 9.73 17.53 -4.31
CA GLY A 86 9.90 18.55 -5.34
C GLY A 86 10.54 19.82 -4.79
N ARG A 87 10.75 20.81 -5.68
CA ARG A 87 11.32 22.11 -5.31
C ARG A 87 10.25 23.18 -5.16
N ALA A 88 10.63 24.34 -4.62
CA ALA A 88 9.71 25.44 -4.38
C ALA A 88 9.16 26.06 -5.67
N SER A 89 9.93 26.02 -6.76
CA SER A 89 9.55 26.54 -8.07
C SER A 89 9.69 25.49 -9.17
N VAL A 90 8.94 25.68 -10.26
CA VAL A 90 9.01 24.82 -11.45
C VAL A 90 10.36 24.93 -12.12
N GLU A 91 10.91 26.15 -12.20
CA GLU A 91 12.22 26.43 -12.78
C GLU A 91 13.33 25.69 -12.04
N GLU A 92 13.31 25.76 -10.70
CA GLU A 92 14.29 25.05 -9.87
C GLU A 92 14.15 23.54 -10.01
N GLN A 93 12.92 23.01 -10.02
CA GLN A 93 12.69 21.58 -10.22
C GLN A 93 13.18 21.10 -11.59
N ARG A 94 12.95 21.87 -12.67
CA ARG A 94 13.46 21.52 -14.01
C ARG A 94 14.98 21.55 -14.08
N ARG A 95 15.63 22.46 -13.36
CA ARG A 95 17.08 22.63 -13.39
C ARG A 95 17.82 21.63 -12.50
N LEU A 96 17.29 21.36 -11.31
CA LEU A 96 17.98 20.61 -10.24
C LEU A 96 17.33 19.25 -9.94
N GLY A 97 16.15 18.98 -10.49
CA GLY A 97 15.38 17.79 -10.18
C GLY A 97 14.76 17.78 -8.78
N ALA A 98 14.07 16.68 -8.49
CA ALA A 98 13.41 16.40 -7.22
C ALA A 98 14.04 15.19 -6.50
N ASN A 99 13.77 15.05 -5.21
CA ASN A 99 14.17 13.93 -4.38
C ASN A 99 13.00 12.93 -4.22
N PRO A 100 12.95 11.82 -4.98
CA PRO A 100 11.86 10.85 -4.87
C PRO A 100 11.85 10.08 -3.54
N GLU A 101 13.00 9.87 -2.89
CA GLU A 101 13.11 9.02 -1.70
C GLU A 101 12.33 9.53 -0.49
N ILE A 102 12.06 10.84 -0.44
CA ILE A 102 11.25 11.45 0.62
C ILE A 102 9.79 11.69 0.19
N CYS A 103 9.43 11.36 -1.04
CA CYS A 103 8.15 11.76 -1.65
C CYS A 103 7.06 10.69 -1.42
N SER A 104 5.96 11.06 -0.75
CA SER A 104 4.83 10.14 -0.52
C SER A 104 4.15 9.69 -1.82
N VAL A 105 4.11 10.57 -2.83
CA VAL A 105 3.57 10.23 -4.18
C VAL A 105 4.44 9.16 -4.86
N TRP A 106 5.76 9.27 -4.74
CA TRP A 106 6.68 8.27 -5.28
C TRP A 106 6.57 6.93 -4.54
N ALA A 107 6.40 6.97 -3.21
CA ALA A 107 6.17 5.76 -2.42
C ALA A 107 4.88 5.03 -2.83
N LEU A 108 3.80 5.76 -3.17
CA LEU A 108 2.57 5.15 -3.70
C LEU A 108 2.79 4.51 -5.07
N TRP A 109 3.53 5.17 -5.97
CA TRP A 109 3.95 4.55 -7.24
C TRP A 109 4.71 3.24 -6.98
N LYS A 110 5.75 3.28 -6.14
CA LYS A 110 6.59 2.12 -5.83
C LYS A 110 5.81 0.93 -5.30
N THR A 111 4.92 1.19 -4.34
CA THR A 111 4.31 0.14 -3.53
C THR A 111 3.03 -0.42 -4.14
N ARG A 112 2.30 0.37 -4.94
CA ARG A 112 0.96 -0.03 -5.37
C ARG A 112 0.58 0.26 -6.81
N PHE A 113 1.05 1.37 -7.39
CA PHE A 113 0.44 1.89 -8.62
C PHE A 113 1.32 1.79 -9.86
N ALA A 114 2.62 1.60 -9.73
CA ALA A 114 3.47 1.29 -10.87
C ALA A 114 3.10 -0.10 -11.41
N PRO A 115 2.71 -0.23 -12.69
CA PRO A 115 2.33 -1.51 -13.28
C PRO A 115 3.49 -2.50 -13.34
N ASP A 116 4.70 -1.99 -13.59
CA ASP A 116 5.91 -2.79 -13.69
C ASP A 116 7.16 -2.00 -13.23
N PRO A 117 8.30 -2.68 -13.01
CA PRO A 117 9.53 -2.04 -12.58
C PRO A 117 10.09 -1.00 -13.57
N LYS A 118 9.86 -1.16 -14.89
CA LYS A 118 10.39 -0.25 -15.90
C LYS A 118 9.65 1.08 -15.89
N GLU A 119 8.33 1.06 -15.77
CA GLU A 119 7.53 2.29 -15.63
C GLU A 119 7.91 3.04 -14.35
N PHE A 120 8.11 2.31 -13.25
CA PHE A 120 8.59 2.91 -12.01
C PHE A 120 9.97 3.55 -12.13
N GLU A 121 10.90 2.87 -12.81
CA GLU A 121 12.24 3.39 -13.08
C GLU A 121 12.16 4.67 -13.92
N GLN A 122 11.34 4.69 -14.97
CA GLN A 122 11.15 5.87 -15.81
C GLN A 122 10.58 7.06 -15.04
N ILE A 123 9.58 6.83 -14.17
CA ILE A 123 9.05 7.87 -13.27
C ILE A 123 10.16 8.40 -12.36
N THR A 124 10.99 7.51 -11.82
CA THR A 124 12.09 7.86 -10.91
C THR A 124 13.16 8.69 -11.60
N VAL A 125 13.59 8.28 -12.80
CA VAL A 125 14.56 9.00 -13.63
C VAL A 125 14.03 10.39 -13.98
N ASN A 126 12.78 10.48 -14.44
CA ASN A 126 12.19 11.77 -14.83
C ASN A 126 11.96 12.70 -13.62
N CYS A 127 11.65 12.16 -12.45
CA CYS A 127 11.56 12.92 -11.21
C CYS A 127 12.92 13.49 -10.80
N ARG A 128 13.97 12.66 -10.81
CA ARG A 128 15.35 13.05 -10.46
C ARG A 128 15.97 14.03 -11.44
N SER A 129 15.62 13.96 -12.72
CA SER A 129 16.12 14.88 -13.74
C SER A 129 15.34 16.20 -13.80
N GLY A 130 14.16 16.28 -13.19
CA GLY A 130 13.26 17.42 -13.31
C GLY A 130 12.40 17.42 -14.58
N ALA A 131 12.49 16.37 -15.40
CA ALA A 131 11.65 16.21 -16.59
C ALA A 131 10.18 15.99 -16.25
N LEU A 132 9.88 15.35 -15.12
CA LEU A 132 8.53 15.17 -14.59
C LEU A 132 8.29 16.10 -13.39
N LEU A 133 7.32 17.01 -13.52
CA LEU A 133 6.94 17.91 -12.43
C LEU A 133 6.05 17.19 -11.41
N CYS A 134 6.07 17.66 -10.17
CA CYS A 134 5.29 17.05 -9.09
C CYS A 134 3.77 17.10 -9.34
N GLY A 135 3.28 18.18 -9.96
CA GLY A 135 1.87 18.32 -10.35
C GLY A 135 1.45 17.26 -11.36
N ASP A 136 2.26 17.06 -12.42
CA ASP A 136 2.00 16.07 -13.46
C ASP A 136 2.09 14.65 -12.91
N CYS A 137 3.11 14.37 -12.08
CA CYS A 137 3.26 13.09 -11.39
C CYS A 137 2.03 12.73 -10.54
N LYS A 138 1.47 13.70 -9.80
CA LYS A 138 0.24 13.54 -9.02
C LYS A 138 -0.97 13.28 -9.90
N SER A 139 -1.11 14.00 -11.02
CA SER A 139 -2.21 13.80 -11.97
C SER A 139 -2.17 12.40 -12.58
N ASN A 140 -1.00 11.95 -13.03
CA ASN A 140 -0.81 10.60 -13.56
C ASN A 140 -1.14 9.52 -12.52
N LEU A 141 -0.73 9.74 -11.25
CA LEU A 141 -1.05 8.82 -10.16
C LEU A 141 -2.56 8.75 -9.93
N LEU A 142 -3.24 9.89 -9.93
CA LEU A 142 -4.68 9.98 -9.66
C LEU A 142 -5.52 9.16 -10.62
N GLU A 143 -5.13 9.06 -11.90
CA GLU A 143 -5.82 8.19 -12.85
C GLU A 143 -5.80 6.72 -12.41
N LYS A 144 -4.64 6.22 -11.97
CA LYS A 144 -4.47 4.85 -11.46
C LYS A 144 -5.20 4.65 -10.14
N VAL A 145 -5.13 5.63 -9.24
CA VAL A 145 -5.84 5.60 -7.95
C VAL A 145 -7.35 5.51 -8.17
N HIS A 146 -7.92 6.34 -9.05
CA HIS A 146 -9.35 6.30 -9.34
C HIS A 146 -9.78 4.97 -9.98
N ALA A 147 -8.96 4.42 -10.88
CA ALA A 147 -9.22 3.10 -11.44
C ALA A 147 -9.26 2.02 -10.34
N PHE A 148 -8.28 2.04 -9.43
CA PHE A 148 -8.24 1.13 -8.28
C PHE A 148 -9.48 1.25 -7.38
N TYR A 149 -9.89 2.47 -7.03
CA TYR A 149 -11.09 2.69 -6.19
C TYR A 149 -12.37 2.17 -6.85
N ARG A 150 -12.54 2.38 -8.16
CA ARG A 150 -13.70 1.83 -8.90
C ARG A 150 -13.71 0.30 -8.84
N THR A 151 -12.57 -0.34 -9.11
CA THR A 151 -12.45 -1.81 -9.03
C THR A 151 -12.72 -2.32 -7.62
N HIS A 152 -12.13 -1.67 -6.61
CA HIS A 152 -12.31 -2.06 -5.21
C HIS A 152 -13.78 -1.92 -4.76
N ALA A 153 -14.43 -0.79 -5.05
CA ALA A 153 -15.83 -0.57 -4.71
C ALA A 153 -16.74 -1.60 -5.38
N GLY A 154 -16.51 -1.90 -6.67
CA GLY A 154 -17.27 -2.94 -7.38
C GLY A 154 -17.06 -4.33 -6.79
N ALA A 155 -15.84 -4.70 -6.42
CA ALA A 155 -15.55 -5.99 -5.78
C ALA A 155 -16.18 -6.09 -4.39
N ARG A 156 -16.13 -5.01 -3.60
CA ARG A 156 -16.76 -4.93 -2.27
C ARG A 156 -18.28 -5.10 -2.36
N GLU A 157 -18.91 -4.47 -3.35
CA GLU A 157 -20.35 -4.56 -3.56
C GLU A 157 -20.80 -6.01 -3.84
N LYS A 158 -20.08 -6.73 -4.69
CA LYS A 158 -20.39 -8.13 -5.04
C LYS A 158 -20.38 -9.09 -3.85
N VAL A 159 -19.65 -8.76 -2.78
CA VAL A 159 -19.52 -9.62 -1.60
C VAL A 159 -20.23 -9.04 -0.37
N ARG A 160 -20.96 -7.92 -0.49
CA ARG A 160 -21.58 -7.23 0.66
C ARG A 160 -22.49 -8.17 1.44
N ASP A 161 -23.46 -8.76 0.78
CA ASP A 161 -24.50 -9.56 1.45
C ASP A 161 -23.89 -10.83 2.08
N TRP A 162 -22.86 -11.40 1.45
CA TRP A 162 -22.08 -12.49 2.04
C TRP A 162 -21.30 -12.05 3.28
N ALA A 163 -20.63 -10.90 3.22
CA ALA A 163 -19.81 -10.37 4.32
C ALA A 163 -20.65 -9.91 5.52
N GLU A 164 -21.89 -9.48 5.29
CA GLU A 164 -22.84 -9.06 6.35
C GLU A 164 -23.60 -10.24 6.96
N SER A 165 -23.42 -11.46 6.45
CA SER A 165 -24.07 -12.65 6.99
C SER A 165 -23.50 -13.04 8.37
N THR A 166 -24.39 -13.52 9.26
CA THR A 166 -24.04 -13.85 10.66
C THR A 166 -23.04 -15.00 10.79
N ILE A 167 -22.91 -15.86 9.78
CA ILE A 167 -22.08 -17.07 9.82
C ILE A 167 -21.29 -17.19 8.52
N ILE A 168 -20.05 -16.70 8.53
CA ILE A 168 -19.10 -16.89 7.45
C ILE A 168 -18.35 -18.21 7.69
N THR A 169 -18.75 -19.27 6.99
CA THR A 169 -18.08 -20.58 7.08
C THR A 169 -17.20 -20.89 5.88
N ARG A 170 -17.39 -20.21 4.75
CA ARG A 170 -16.62 -20.37 3.50
C ARG A 170 -16.59 -19.07 2.71
N ALA A 171 -15.46 -18.80 2.03
CA ALA A 171 -15.31 -17.69 1.10
C ALA A 171 -16.37 -17.73 -0.03
N PRO A 172 -16.80 -16.58 -0.59
CA PRO A 172 -17.71 -16.57 -1.71
C PRO A 172 -17.01 -17.23 -2.91
N LYS A 173 -17.74 -18.10 -3.63
CA LYS A 173 -17.20 -18.68 -4.87
C LYS A 173 -17.15 -17.56 -5.93
N PRO A 174 -16.06 -17.40 -6.67
CA PRO A 174 -16.08 -16.54 -7.85
C PRO A 174 -17.05 -17.15 -8.88
N ASP A 175 -17.92 -16.31 -9.44
CA ASP A 175 -18.74 -16.64 -10.62
C ASP A 175 -17.86 -16.92 -11.84
#